data_AF-A0A4Y2RNZ2-F1
#
_entry.id   AF-A0A4Y2RNZ2-F1
#
_cell.length_a   1.000
_cell.length_b   1.000
_cell.length_c   1.000
_cell.angle_alpha   90.00
_cell.angle_beta   90.00
_cell.angle_gamma   90.00
#
_symmetry.space_group_name_H-M   'P 1'
#
loop_
_entity.id
_entity.type
_entity.pdbx_description
1 polymer ?
#
loop_
_entity_poly.entity_id
_entity_poly.type
_entity_poly.pdbx_seq_one_letter_code
_entity_poly.pdbx_strand_id
1 'polypeptide(L)'
;MLSDWAQSSNNVNLASFAVSLQIAKRGKSFTDGEYIKDCSIRASEELFCDFRNKAEIMKNIKDLPLSSKTVQDGTAKMSSNVTHMQLEDIQLASALSLAIDESCDIKDTAQVTLFRYMSSQGPKEELQGLLPLQKCLEDNGIDINKIVSIATDGTRSRAGIHRGVASILQKKINHEILTFHCLIPQEAFCAQTFPAEIVEVMNLVIKIINSTLAKGLYHRQFKDFLEEIDSQFSDLLLHNKVRWLSRCNVLQRFVLCLSEIKTFLNEKSINHPELKGEEWLQKCNLRVDTTKKLSELNLKLQGKANPAYTLLEVVCFDNKLLLFVEDMESGKLLHFKNLKQYRDETNATIDTNYFSIALKNKG
;
A
#
# COMPACT_ATOMS: atom_id res chain seq x y z
N MET A 1 0.15 10.01 -28.73
CA MET A 1 -0.11 8.89 -27.80
C MET A 1 -0.97 7.80 -28.45
N LEU A 2 -2.25 8.03 -28.80
CA LEU A 2 -3.04 7.02 -29.55
C LEU A 2 -2.56 6.84 -31.01
N SER A 3 -2.14 7.93 -31.65
CA SER A 3 -1.56 7.96 -33.00
C SER A 3 -0.34 7.05 -33.17
N ASP A 4 0.39 6.82 -32.08
CA ASP A 4 1.67 6.10 -32.10
C ASP A 4 1.44 4.57 -32.07
N TRP A 5 0.20 4.13 -31.80
CA TRP A 5 -0.19 2.72 -31.68
C TRP A 5 -0.90 2.16 -32.92
N ALA A 6 -1.29 3.03 -33.85
CA ALA A 6 -1.93 2.62 -35.09
C ALA A 6 -0.96 2.80 -36.26
N GLN A 7 -0.50 1.69 -36.85
CA GLN A 7 0.26 1.69 -38.11
C GLN A 7 -0.58 2.11 -39.33
N SER A 8 -1.86 2.50 -39.13
CA SER A 8 -2.76 2.94 -40.19
C SER A 8 -3.56 4.15 -39.73
N SER A 9 -3.77 5.11 -40.62
CA SER A 9 -4.56 6.34 -40.46
C SER A 9 -6.09 6.10 -40.33
N ASN A 10 -6.53 4.93 -39.86
CA ASN A 10 -7.94 4.60 -39.71
C ASN A 10 -8.44 4.99 -38.31
N ASN A 11 -9.29 6.02 -38.26
CA ASN A 11 -9.92 6.53 -37.03
C ASN A 11 -10.67 5.45 -36.24
N VAL A 12 -11.22 4.42 -36.91
CA VAL A 12 -11.94 3.31 -36.26
C VAL A 12 -10.98 2.44 -35.44
N ASN A 13 -9.78 2.17 -35.96
CA ASN A 13 -8.77 1.41 -35.22
C ASN A 13 -8.25 2.18 -34.01
N LEU A 14 -8.02 3.49 -34.18
CA LEU A 14 -7.63 4.37 -33.06
C LEU A 14 -8.70 4.40 -31.96
N ALA A 15 -9.98 4.46 -32.32
CA ALA A 15 -11.08 4.38 -31.37
C ALA A 15 -11.12 3.03 -30.63
N SER A 16 -10.84 1.92 -31.32
CA SER A 16 -10.76 0.59 -30.69
C SER A 16 -9.64 0.51 -29.64
N PHE A 17 -8.45 1.06 -29.94
CA PHE A 17 -7.37 1.17 -28.95
C PHE A 17 -7.75 2.05 -27.77
N ALA A 18 -8.45 3.17 -28.00
CA ALA A 18 -8.91 4.05 -26.94
C ALA A 18 -9.87 3.34 -25.96
N VAL A 19 -10.84 2.58 -26.48
CA VAL A 19 -11.76 1.79 -25.65
C VAL A 19 -11.01 0.67 -24.92
N SER A 20 -10.14 -0.06 -25.61
CA SER A 20 -9.33 -1.13 -25.02
C SER A 20 -8.47 -0.63 -23.86
N LEU A 21 -7.88 0.57 -24.01
CA LEU A 21 -7.11 1.21 -22.96
C LEU A 21 -7.96 1.52 -21.72
N GLN A 22 -9.21 1.94 -21.90
CA GLN A 22 -10.11 2.21 -20.78
C GLN A 22 -10.52 0.93 -20.04
N ILE A 23 -10.79 -0.15 -20.78
CA ILE A 23 -11.06 -1.47 -20.19
C ILE A 23 -9.85 -1.91 -19.35
N ALA A 24 -8.65 -1.87 -19.92
CA ALA A 24 -7.42 -2.29 -19.26
C ALA A 24 -7.12 -1.44 -18.01
N LYS A 25 -7.19 -0.11 -18.11
CA LYS A 25 -6.96 0.82 -16.98
C LYS A 25 -7.91 0.59 -15.80
N ARG A 26 -9.13 0.10 -16.08
CA ARG A 26 -10.15 -0.17 -15.05
C ARG A 26 -10.15 -1.62 -14.56
N GLY A 27 -9.25 -2.47 -15.07
CA GLY A 27 -9.20 -3.90 -14.74
C GLY A 27 -10.48 -4.65 -15.11
N LYS A 28 -11.14 -4.24 -16.20
CA LYS A 28 -12.40 -4.84 -16.67
C LYS A 28 -12.15 -6.02 -17.60
N SER A 29 -13.17 -6.87 -17.79
CA SER A 29 -13.05 -8.05 -18.65
C SER A 29 -12.87 -7.62 -20.11
N PHE A 30 -12.09 -8.37 -20.89
CA PHE A 30 -11.97 -8.11 -22.33
C PHE A 30 -13.29 -8.32 -23.07
N THR A 31 -14.18 -9.16 -22.54
CA THR A 31 -15.55 -9.34 -23.06
C THR A 31 -16.39 -8.07 -22.96
N ASP A 32 -16.04 -7.13 -22.09
CA ASP A 32 -16.77 -5.88 -21.93
C ASP A 32 -16.67 -5.00 -23.19
N GLY A 33 -15.72 -5.27 -24.10
CA GLY A 33 -15.64 -4.61 -25.40
C GLY A 33 -16.92 -4.77 -26.23
N GLU A 34 -17.49 -5.97 -26.27
CA GLU A 34 -18.73 -6.26 -27.00
C GLU A 34 -19.93 -5.57 -26.36
N TYR A 35 -20.00 -5.62 -25.03
CA TYR A 35 -21.03 -4.91 -24.25
C TYR A 35 -20.99 -3.40 -24.51
N ILE A 36 -19.81 -2.78 -24.48
CA ILE A 36 -19.64 -1.34 -24.76
C ILE A 36 -20.07 -1.01 -26.20
N LYS A 37 -19.76 -1.88 -27.15
CA LYS A 37 -20.15 -1.71 -28.55
C LYS A 37 -21.67 -1.75 -28.70
N ASP A 38 -22.34 -2.73 -28.09
CA ASP A 38 -23.79 -2.87 -28.14
C ASP A 38 -24.51 -1.68 -27.49
N CYS A 39 -24.02 -1.21 -26.33
CA CYS A 39 -24.51 0.00 -25.70
C CYS A 39 -24.33 1.22 -26.61
N SER A 40 -23.18 1.34 -27.26
CA SER A 40 -22.88 2.46 -28.17
C SER A 40 -23.81 2.47 -29.38
N ILE A 41 -24.12 1.30 -29.94
CA ILE A 41 -25.07 1.17 -31.06
C ILE A 41 -26.46 1.64 -30.62
N ARG A 42 -27.01 1.09 -29.53
CA ARG A 42 -28.36 1.43 -29.06
C ARG A 42 -28.50 2.91 -28.68
N ALA A 43 -27.53 3.46 -27.96
CA ALA A 43 -27.56 4.88 -27.60
C ALA A 43 -27.48 5.80 -28.83
N SER A 44 -26.67 5.42 -29.83
CA SER A 44 -26.47 6.22 -31.04
C SER A 44 -27.69 6.20 -31.97
N GLU A 45 -28.48 5.13 -31.95
CA GLU A 45 -29.73 5.05 -32.72
C GLU A 45 -30.73 6.13 -32.31
N GLU A 46 -30.80 6.39 -31.00
CA GLU A 46 -31.65 7.43 -30.38
C GLU A 46 -31.01 8.82 -30.46
N LEU A 47 -29.73 8.96 -30.11
CA LEU A 47 -29.05 10.27 -30.05
C LEU A 47 -28.89 10.94 -31.43
N PHE A 48 -28.72 10.14 -32.48
CA PHE A 48 -28.48 10.65 -33.84
C PHE A 48 -29.67 10.41 -34.77
N CYS A 49 -30.88 10.21 -34.23
CA CYS A 49 -32.07 9.91 -35.02
C CYS A 49 -32.35 10.96 -36.12
N ASP A 50 -32.17 12.24 -35.81
CA ASP A 50 -32.45 13.38 -36.70
C ASP A 50 -31.23 13.88 -37.49
N PHE A 51 -30.08 13.22 -37.34
CA PHE A 51 -28.84 13.64 -37.98
C PHE A 51 -28.80 13.21 -39.45
N ARG A 52 -28.50 14.14 -40.36
CA ARG A 52 -28.40 13.86 -41.82
C ARG A 52 -27.37 12.77 -42.16
N ASN A 53 -26.32 12.63 -41.34
CA ASN A 53 -25.26 11.64 -41.50
C ASN A 53 -25.40 10.42 -40.57
N LYS A 54 -26.59 10.15 -40.00
CA LYS A 54 -26.86 9.02 -39.10
C LYS A 54 -26.31 7.69 -39.63
N ALA A 55 -26.58 7.38 -40.89
CA ALA A 55 -26.17 6.11 -41.49
C ALA A 55 -24.65 5.91 -41.46
N GLU A 56 -23.87 6.97 -41.70
CA GLU A 56 -22.42 6.94 -41.67
C GLU A 56 -21.88 6.78 -40.23
N ILE A 57 -22.46 7.51 -39.27
CA ILE A 57 -22.11 7.39 -37.85
C ILE A 57 -22.37 5.96 -37.37
N MET A 58 -23.57 5.43 -37.65
CA MET A 58 -23.95 4.07 -37.25
C MET A 58 -23.05 3.01 -37.88
N LYS A 59 -22.66 3.20 -39.15
CA LYS A 59 -21.69 2.32 -39.82
C LYS A 59 -20.36 2.31 -39.09
N ASN A 60 -19.79 3.47 -38.77
CA ASN A 60 -18.51 3.57 -38.07
C ASN A 60 -18.53 2.89 -36.69
N ILE A 61 -19.63 3.00 -35.95
CA ILE A 61 -19.79 2.33 -34.64
C ILE A 61 -19.92 0.81 -34.82
N LYS A 62 -20.70 0.36 -35.81
CA LYS A 62 -20.86 -1.07 -36.13
C LYS A 62 -19.56 -1.70 -36.62
N ASP A 63 -18.72 -0.95 -37.34
CA ASP A 63 -17.43 -1.40 -37.84
C ASP A 63 -16.33 -1.37 -36.76
N LEU A 64 -16.59 -0.79 -35.59
CA LEU A 64 -15.62 -0.69 -34.49
C LEU A 64 -15.23 -2.09 -33.97
N PRO A 65 -13.96 -2.51 -34.07
CA PRO A 65 -13.58 -3.86 -33.66
C PRO A 65 -13.35 -3.88 -32.14
N LEU A 66 -14.30 -4.46 -31.40
CA LEU A 66 -14.26 -4.57 -29.92
C LEU A 66 -14.55 -5.99 -29.44
N SER A 67 -14.28 -7.00 -30.26
CA SER A 67 -14.31 -8.39 -29.78
C SER A 67 -13.35 -8.58 -28.61
N SER A 68 -13.63 -9.55 -27.74
CA SER A 68 -12.73 -9.90 -26.63
C SER A 68 -11.28 -10.11 -27.10
N LYS A 69 -11.10 -10.77 -28.26
CA LYS A 69 -9.78 -10.99 -28.86
C LYS A 69 -9.12 -9.69 -29.31
N THR A 70 -9.88 -8.78 -29.94
CA THR A 70 -9.36 -7.47 -30.34
C THR A 70 -8.90 -6.65 -29.16
N VAL A 71 -9.70 -6.61 -28.08
CA VAL A 71 -9.35 -5.85 -26.87
C VAL A 71 -8.10 -6.44 -26.23
N GLN A 72 -7.99 -7.77 -26.16
CA GLN A 72 -6.81 -8.46 -25.66
C GLN A 72 -5.56 -8.10 -26.50
N ASP A 73 -5.64 -8.25 -27.82
CA ASP A 73 -4.50 -8.02 -28.71
C ASP A 73 -4.10 -6.53 -28.74
N GLY A 74 -5.07 -5.63 -28.70
CA GLY A 74 -4.84 -4.19 -28.58
C GLY A 74 -4.14 -3.84 -27.27
N THR A 75 -4.58 -4.43 -26.16
CA THR A 75 -3.94 -4.26 -24.85
C THR A 75 -2.51 -4.80 -24.85
N ALA A 76 -2.28 -5.97 -25.42
CA ALA A 76 -0.93 -6.55 -25.53
C ALA A 76 0.01 -5.69 -26.38
N LYS A 77 -0.46 -5.16 -27.51
CA LYS A 77 0.31 -4.22 -28.35
C LYS A 77 0.66 -2.94 -27.62
N MET A 78 -0.32 -2.32 -26.95
CA MET A 78 -0.07 -1.12 -26.14
C MET A 78 0.93 -1.40 -25.02
N SER A 79 0.80 -2.53 -24.32
CA SER A 79 1.74 -2.95 -23.27
C SER A 79 3.15 -3.12 -23.82
N SER A 80 3.30 -3.82 -24.94
CA SER A 80 4.61 -4.03 -25.58
C SER A 80 5.26 -2.72 -26.01
N ASN A 81 4.48 -1.78 -26.55
CA ASN A 81 4.99 -0.46 -26.91
C ASN A 81 5.44 0.34 -25.68
N VAL A 82 4.68 0.29 -24.58
CA VAL A 82 5.08 0.92 -23.31
C VAL A 82 6.38 0.31 -22.79
N THR A 83 6.50 -1.02 -22.79
CA THR A 83 7.72 -1.72 -22.39
C THR A 83 8.91 -1.33 -23.27
N HIS A 84 8.73 -1.22 -24.58
CA HIS A 84 9.78 -0.79 -25.50
C HIS A 84 10.29 0.61 -25.15
N MET A 85 9.39 1.58 -25.02
CA MET A 85 9.76 2.97 -24.66
C MET A 85 10.45 3.03 -23.29
N GLN A 86 9.98 2.25 -22.31
CA GLN A 86 10.62 2.16 -20.99
C GLN A 86 12.04 1.61 -21.09
N LEU A 87 12.27 0.57 -21.90
CA LEU A 87 13.59 -0.04 -22.08
C LEU A 87 14.56 0.90 -22.81
N GLU A 88 14.10 1.63 -23.82
CA GLU A 88 14.92 2.66 -24.48
C GLU A 88 15.38 3.72 -23.47
N ASP A 89 14.46 4.23 -22.65
CA ASP A 89 14.76 5.20 -21.59
C ASP A 89 15.75 4.64 -20.54
N ILE A 90 15.56 3.39 -20.11
CA ILE A 90 16.46 2.70 -19.15
C ILE A 90 17.85 2.51 -19.75
N GLN A 91 17.94 2.12 -21.02
CA GLN A 91 19.21 1.91 -21.72
C GLN A 91 19.98 3.22 -21.93
N LEU A 92 19.27 4.34 -22.14
CA LEU A 92 19.87 5.67 -22.25
C LEU A 92 20.31 6.26 -20.90
N ALA A 93 19.72 5.79 -19.80
CA ALA A 93 20.08 6.27 -18.47
C ALA A 93 21.57 6.03 -18.17
N SER A 94 22.21 7.02 -17.54
CA SER A 94 23.61 6.93 -17.11
C SER A 94 23.77 6.17 -15.78
N ALA A 95 22.71 6.14 -14.97
CA ALA A 95 22.67 5.48 -13.69
C ALA A 95 21.27 4.96 -13.37
N LEU A 96 21.22 3.79 -12.74
CA LEU A 96 20.00 3.08 -12.35
C LEU A 96 20.02 2.82 -10.84
N SER A 97 18.86 2.98 -10.20
CA SER A 97 18.61 2.50 -8.84
C SER A 97 17.56 1.40 -8.90
N LEU A 98 17.81 0.29 -8.22
CA LEU A 98 16.87 -0.82 -8.09
C LEU A 98 16.14 -0.73 -6.74
N ALA A 99 14.83 -0.94 -6.75
CA ALA A 99 14.05 -1.23 -5.56
C ALA A 99 13.44 -2.64 -5.72
N ILE A 100 13.78 -3.53 -4.81
CA ILE A 100 13.43 -4.96 -4.89
C ILE A 100 12.58 -5.30 -3.68
N ASP A 101 11.38 -5.80 -3.95
CA ASP A 101 10.48 -6.32 -2.92
C ASP A 101 10.50 -7.86 -3.01
N GLU A 102 11.13 -8.51 -2.02
CA GLU A 102 11.34 -9.95 -2.01
C GLU A 102 10.10 -10.65 -1.45
N SER A 103 9.00 -10.66 -2.19
CA SER A 103 7.85 -11.51 -1.86
C SER A 103 8.15 -12.97 -2.21
N CYS A 104 8.00 -13.89 -1.26
CA CYS A 104 8.06 -15.33 -1.53
C CYS A 104 6.74 -15.82 -2.11
N ASP A 105 6.76 -16.36 -3.34
CA ASP A 105 5.68 -17.25 -3.77
C ASP A 105 5.75 -18.60 -3.04
N ILE A 106 4.81 -19.51 -3.34
CA ILE A 106 4.79 -20.87 -2.76
C ILE A 106 6.12 -21.63 -3.05
N LYS A 107 6.91 -21.15 -4.01
CA LYS A 107 8.21 -21.70 -4.43
C LYS A 107 9.40 -20.86 -3.96
N ASP A 108 9.18 -19.90 -3.08
CA ASP A 108 10.21 -19.07 -2.45
C ASP A 108 11.08 -18.28 -3.45
N THR A 109 10.52 -17.83 -4.58
CA THR A 109 11.22 -17.01 -5.59
C THR A 109 10.91 -15.52 -5.38
N ALA A 110 11.92 -14.65 -5.36
CA ALA A 110 11.73 -13.20 -5.30
C ALA A 110 11.08 -12.71 -6.60
N GLN A 111 9.93 -12.04 -6.49
CA GLN A 111 9.09 -11.76 -7.66
C GLN A 111 9.10 -10.31 -8.12
N VAL A 112 9.41 -9.28 -7.32
CA VAL A 112 9.14 -7.88 -7.75
C VAL A 112 10.41 -7.04 -7.88
N THR A 113 10.63 -6.48 -9.07
CA THR A 113 11.71 -5.51 -9.32
C THR A 113 11.14 -4.20 -9.89
N LEU A 114 11.33 -3.12 -9.14
CA LEU A 114 11.07 -1.73 -9.54
C LEU A 114 12.37 -1.05 -9.93
N PHE A 115 12.36 -0.34 -11.06
CA PHE A 115 13.47 0.48 -11.52
C PHE A 115 13.16 1.95 -11.23
N ARG A 116 14.13 2.65 -10.63
CA ARG A 116 14.14 4.11 -10.55
C ARG A 116 15.35 4.62 -11.31
N TYR A 117 15.14 5.55 -12.23
CA TYR A 117 16.20 6.11 -13.06
C TYR A 117 15.90 7.55 -13.44
N MET A 118 16.93 8.27 -13.91
CA MET A 118 16.77 9.62 -14.45
C MET A 118 16.65 9.55 -15.96
N SER A 119 15.52 10.00 -16.51
CA SER A 119 15.37 10.20 -17.96
C SER A 119 15.51 11.69 -18.30
N SER A 120 15.49 12.01 -19.60
CA SER A 120 15.49 13.40 -20.09
C SER A 120 14.31 14.23 -19.57
N GLN A 121 13.24 13.57 -19.10
CA GLN A 121 12.02 14.18 -18.55
C GLN A 121 12.03 14.25 -17.01
N GLY A 122 13.15 13.89 -16.36
CA GLY A 122 13.29 13.86 -14.91
C GLY A 122 13.26 12.45 -14.31
N PRO A 123 13.09 12.32 -12.98
CA PRO A 123 13.08 11.01 -12.32
C PRO A 123 11.87 10.18 -12.76
N LYS A 124 12.13 8.92 -13.13
CA LYS A 124 11.15 7.92 -13.51
C LYS A 124 11.17 6.77 -12.51
N GLU A 125 9.99 6.22 -12.26
CA GLU A 125 9.77 5.03 -11.44
C GLU A 125 8.89 4.08 -12.23
N GLU A 126 9.45 2.94 -12.64
CA GLU A 126 8.81 2.01 -13.54
C GLU A 126 8.89 0.58 -12.97
N LEU A 127 7.75 -0.12 -13.02
CA LEU A 127 7.68 -1.53 -12.67
C LEU A 127 7.92 -2.35 -13.93
N GLN A 128 9.05 -3.06 -13.97
CA GLN A 128 9.39 -3.86 -15.16
C GLN A 128 8.71 -5.23 -15.16
N GLY A 129 8.45 -5.82 -13.99
CA GLY A 129 7.72 -7.08 -13.94
C GLY A 129 7.71 -7.77 -12.58
N LEU A 130 6.83 -8.77 -12.51
CA LEU A 130 6.75 -9.75 -11.43
C LEU A 130 7.54 -11.01 -11.80
N LEU A 131 8.85 -10.86 -12.02
CA LEU A 131 9.74 -11.92 -12.50
C LEU A 131 10.98 -12.06 -11.60
N PRO A 132 11.62 -13.25 -11.60
CA PRO A 132 12.93 -13.40 -10.98
C PRO A 132 13.92 -12.36 -11.52
N LEU A 133 14.64 -11.67 -10.63
CA LEU A 133 15.50 -10.54 -11.00
C LEU A 133 16.49 -10.85 -12.12
N GLN A 134 17.17 -12.00 -12.06
CA GLN A 134 18.17 -12.36 -13.08
C GLN A 134 17.54 -12.41 -14.48
N LYS A 135 16.39 -13.09 -14.58
CA LYS A 135 15.62 -13.16 -15.81
C LYS A 135 15.17 -11.77 -16.27
N CYS A 136 14.73 -10.92 -15.33
CA CYS A 136 14.34 -9.55 -15.64
C CYS A 136 15.51 -8.70 -16.18
N LEU A 137 16.72 -8.84 -15.67
CA LEU A 137 17.87 -8.07 -16.15
C LEU A 137 18.38 -8.58 -17.50
N GLU A 138 18.44 -9.91 -17.65
CA GLU A 138 18.94 -10.59 -18.85
C GLU A 138 17.97 -10.46 -20.03
N ASP A 139 16.69 -10.79 -19.85
CA ASP A 139 15.67 -10.75 -20.93
C ASP A 139 15.49 -9.33 -21.49
N ASN A 140 15.75 -8.31 -20.67
CA ASN A 140 15.59 -6.90 -21.04
C ASN A 140 16.90 -6.21 -21.44
N GLY A 141 18.04 -6.93 -21.44
CA GLY A 141 19.34 -6.39 -21.83
C GLY A 141 19.79 -5.20 -20.98
N ILE A 142 19.50 -5.20 -19.68
CA ILE A 142 19.85 -4.10 -18.78
C ILE A 142 21.32 -4.23 -18.37
N ASP A 143 22.11 -3.19 -18.64
CA ASP A 143 23.51 -3.14 -18.22
C ASP A 143 23.60 -2.98 -16.69
N ILE A 144 24.00 -4.07 -16.03
CA ILE A 144 24.12 -4.12 -14.58
C ILE A 144 25.18 -3.16 -14.04
N ASN A 145 26.16 -2.73 -14.84
CA ASN A 145 27.20 -1.79 -14.43
C ASN A 145 26.69 -0.34 -14.35
N LYS A 146 25.44 -0.08 -14.75
CA LYS A 146 24.78 1.20 -14.53
C LYS A 146 24.06 1.27 -13.18
N ILE A 147 23.96 0.15 -12.44
CA ILE A 147 23.23 0.08 -11.18
C ILE A 147 24.09 0.66 -10.05
N VAL A 148 23.79 1.89 -9.62
CA VAL A 148 24.53 2.59 -8.56
C VAL A 148 23.99 2.32 -7.16
N SER A 149 22.72 1.90 -7.07
CA SER A 149 22.08 1.61 -5.78
C SER A 149 21.02 0.51 -5.85
N ILE A 150 20.86 -0.22 -4.74
CA ILE A 150 19.85 -1.26 -4.56
C ILE A 150 19.16 -1.04 -3.21
N ALA A 151 17.84 -0.96 -3.21
CA ALA A 151 17.01 -0.99 -2.01
C ALA A 151 16.31 -2.34 -1.90
N THR A 152 16.45 -3.05 -0.78
CA THR A 152 15.75 -4.33 -0.54
C THR A 152 14.97 -4.31 0.78
N ASP A 153 13.90 -5.09 0.88
CA ASP A 153 13.09 -5.23 2.11
C ASP A 153 13.85 -5.85 3.31
N GLY A 154 15.04 -6.40 3.08
CA GLY A 154 15.89 -7.00 4.10
C GLY A 154 15.38 -8.32 4.67
N THR A 155 14.31 -8.89 4.12
CA THR A 155 13.64 -10.06 4.71
C THR A 155 14.54 -11.30 4.67
N ARG A 156 15.41 -11.43 3.66
CA ARG A 156 16.39 -12.53 3.52
C ARG A 156 17.86 -12.17 3.72
N SER A 157 18.22 -10.91 3.99
CA SER A 157 19.60 -10.60 4.39
C SER A 157 20.01 -11.36 5.68
N ARG A 158 19.02 -11.81 6.46
CA ARG A 158 19.17 -12.65 7.65
C ARG A 158 19.48 -14.13 7.36
N ALA A 159 19.33 -14.61 6.12
CA ALA A 159 19.64 -16.00 5.72
C ALA A 159 21.11 -16.21 5.28
N GLY A 160 21.94 -15.16 5.38
CA GLY A 160 23.39 -15.23 5.17
C GLY A 160 23.89 -14.27 4.08
N ILE A 161 25.08 -13.71 4.33
CA ILE A 161 25.82 -12.72 3.52
C ILE A 161 26.03 -13.15 2.05
N HIS A 162 25.79 -14.42 1.71
CA HIS A 162 26.08 -14.99 0.40
C HIS A 162 24.86 -15.39 -0.45
N ARG A 163 23.62 -15.25 0.06
CA ARG A 163 22.41 -15.69 -0.66
C ARG A 163 21.39 -14.58 -0.98
N GLY A 164 21.56 -13.38 -0.43
CA GLY A 164 20.64 -12.26 -0.69
C GLY A 164 20.85 -11.66 -2.07
N VAL A 165 19.79 -11.12 -2.68
CA VAL A 165 19.84 -10.54 -4.04
C VAL A 165 20.88 -9.42 -4.16
N ALA A 166 20.97 -8.55 -3.15
CA ALA A 166 22.00 -7.50 -3.10
C ALA A 166 23.43 -8.08 -3.14
N SER A 167 23.69 -9.17 -2.40
CA SER A 167 25.01 -9.82 -2.39
C SER A 167 25.36 -10.48 -3.73
N ILE A 168 24.36 -10.97 -4.46
CA ILE A 168 24.55 -11.56 -5.79
C ILE A 168 24.90 -10.47 -6.82
N LEU A 169 24.21 -9.33 -6.76
CA LEU A 169 24.49 -8.20 -7.65
C LEU A 169 25.85 -7.55 -7.34
N GLN A 170 26.18 -7.35 -6.07
CA GLN A 170 27.49 -6.82 -5.65
C GLN A 170 28.67 -7.67 -6.16
N LYS A 171 28.51 -8.99 -6.29
CA LYS A 171 29.54 -9.87 -6.84
C LYS A 171 29.69 -9.78 -8.36
N LYS A 172 28.66 -9.34 -9.07
CA LYS A 172 28.63 -9.27 -10.54
C LYS A 172 28.99 -7.89 -11.08
N ILE A 173 28.83 -6.84 -10.28
CA ILE A 173 29.03 -5.45 -10.68
C ILE A 173 30.45 -5.02 -10.30
N ASN A 174 31.11 -4.33 -11.22
CA ASN A 174 32.53 -4.00 -11.12
C ASN A 174 32.85 -2.76 -10.27
N HIS A 175 31.88 -2.24 -9.53
CA HIS A 175 32.04 -1.06 -8.69
C HIS A 175 31.22 -1.19 -7.41
N GLU A 176 31.48 -0.31 -6.44
CA GLU A 176 30.73 -0.25 -5.20
C GLU A 176 29.27 0.16 -5.48
N ILE A 177 28.33 -0.52 -4.83
CA ILE A 177 26.90 -0.26 -4.95
C ILE A 177 26.36 0.16 -3.59
N LEU A 178 25.64 1.28 -3.56
CA LEU A 178 24.93 1.71 -2.35
C LEU A 178 23.77 0.76 -2.08
N THR A 179 23.81 0.08 -0.93
CA THR A 179 22.75 -0.85 -0.53
C THR A 179 21.93 -0.23 0.58
N PHE A 180 20.63 -0.10 0.33
CA PHE A 180 19.65 0.42 1.27
C PHE A 180 18.75 -0.71 1.73
N HIS A 181 18.39 -0.69 3.01
CA HIS A 181 17.27 -1.50 3.50
C HIS A 181 16.01 -0.66 3.45
N CYS A 182 14.90 -1.26 3.01
CA CYS A 182 13.61 -0.63 3.05
C CYS A 182 13.28 -0.33 4.51
N LEU A 183 12.97 0.93 4.79
CA LEU A 183 12.63 1.40 6.13
C LEU A 183 11.28 0.86 6.61
N ILE A 184 10.39 0.50 5.67
CA ILE A 184 9.00 0.13 5.97
C ILE A 184 8.92 -1.20 6.74
N PRO A 185 9.62 -2.29 6.34
CA PRO A 185 9.78 -3.46 7.20
C PRO A 185 10.47 -3.14 8.54
N GLN A 186 11.47 -2.24 8.56
CA GLN A 186 12.18 -1.87 9.79
C GLN A 186 11.27 -1.18 10.81
N GLU A 187 10.36 -0.31 10.39
CA GLU A 187 9.35 0.29 11.28
C GLU A 187 8.44 -0.78 11.93
N ALA A 188 8.07 -1.82 11.17
CA ALA A 188 7.30 -2.95 11.70
C ALA A 188 8.10 -3.77 12.72
N PHE A 189 9.43 -3.85 12.57
CA PHE A 189 10.33 -4.39 13.59
C PHE A 189 10.45 -3.45 14.80
N CYS A 190 10.53 -2.12 14.62
CA CYS A 190 10.50 -1.16 15.72
C CYS A 190 9.25 -1.33 16.58
N ALA A 191 8.10 -1.62 15.97
CA ALA A 191 6.86 -1.92 16.70
C ALA A 191 6.91 -3.17 17.60
N GLN A 192 7.85 -4.10 17.34
CA GLN A 192 8.14 -5.29 18.16
C GLN A 192 9.17 -5.01 19.26
N THR A 193 9.93 -3.91 19.17
CA THR A 193 10.89 -3.55 20.20
C THR A 193 10.22 -2.96 21.45
N PHE A 194 8.93 -2.60 21.37
CA PHE A 194 8.17 -2.18 22.54
C PHE A 194 8.17 -3.27 23.62
N PRO A 195 8.05 -2.90 24.91
CA PRO A 195 7.83 -3.85 25.99
C PRO A 195 6.76 -4.89 25.63
N ALA A 196 6.96 -6.14 26.04
CA ALA A 196 6.10 -7.26 25.66
C ALA A 196 4.63 -6.98 26.02
N GLU A 197 4.37 -6.29 27.13
CA GLU A 197 3.01 -5.95 27.55
C GLU A 197 2.28 -5.04 26.55
N ILE A 198 3.00 -4.10 25.90
CA ILE A 198 2.44 -3.20 24.88
C ILE A 198 2.19 -3.96 23.57
N VAL A 199 3.03 -4.95 23.25
CA VAL A 199 2.83 -5.82 22.08
C VAL A 199 1.59 -6.69 22.25
N GLU A 200 1.37 -7.25 23.45
CA GLU A 200 0.20 -8.09 23.76
C GLU A 200 -1.13 -7.34 23.65
N VAL A 201 -1.14 -6.02 23.88
CA VAL A 201 -2.34 -5.20 23.63
C VAL A 201 -2.85 -5.36 22.20
N MET A 202 -1.95 -5.33 21.21
CA MET A 202 -2.34 -5.50 19.81
C MET A 202 -2.91 -6.89 19.55
N ASN A 203 -2.29 -7.94 20.12
CA ASN A 203 -2.76 -9.31 19.96
C ASN A 203 -4.18 -9.48 20.49
N LEU A 204 -4.48 -8.88 21.65
CA LEU A 204 -5.82 -8.91 22.23
C LEU A 204 -6.83 -8.14 21.37
N VAL A 205 -6.49 -6.95 20.89
CA VAL A 205 -7.34 -6.17 19.97
C VAL A 205 -7.67 -6.99 18.71
N ILE A 206 -6.66 -7.59 18.07
CA ILE A 206 -6.85 -8.44 16.90
C ILE A 206 -7.75 -9.63 17.23
N LYS A 207 -7.56 -10.27 18.39
CA LYS A 207 -8.38 -11.40 18.83
C LYS A 207 -9.85 -11.02 18.98
N ILE A 208 -10.15 -9.88 19.61
CA ILE A 208 -11.53 -9.38 19.80
C ILE A 208 -12.18 -9.03 18.47
N ILE A 209 -11.46 -8.32 17.60
CA ILE A 209 -11.97 -7.94 16.28
C ILE A 209 -12.24 -9.20 15.44
N ASN A 210 -11.29 -10.13 15.38
CA ASN A 210 -11.46 -11.36 14.61
C ASN A 210 -12.58 -12.24 15.18
N SER A 211 -12.75 -12.33 16.50
CA SER A 211 -13.84 -13.13 17.08
C SER A 211 -15.22 -12.54 16.79
N THR A 212 -15.30 -11.21 16.68
CA THR A 212 -16.53 -10.47 16.34
C THR A 212 -16.85 -10.56 14.85
N LEU A 213 -15.84 -10.34 13.99
CA LEU A 213 -16.01 -10.26 12.54
C LEU A 213 -15.99 -11.61 11.82
N ALA A 214 -15.28 -12.63 12.33
CA ALA A 214 -15.18 -13.93 11.66
C ALA A 214 -16.48 -14.74 11.71
N LYS A 215 -17.36 -14.45 12.69
CA LYS A 215 -18.66 -15.09 12.80
C LYS A 215 -19.70 -14.21 12.13
N GLY A 216 -20.20 -14.61 10.96
CA GLY A 216 -21.15 -13.80 10.18
C GLY A 216 -22.46 -13.44 10.91
N LEU A 217 -22.85 -14.17 11.96
CA LEU A 217 -23.95 -13.76 12.85
C LEU A 217 -23.53 -12.61 13.77
N TYR A 218 -22.38 -12.72 14.43
CA TYR A 218 -21.90 -11.68 15.36
C TYR A 218 -21.57 -10.40 14.63
N HIS A 219 -20.99 -10.51 13.43
CA HIS A 219 -20.72 -9.33 12.60
C HIS A 219 -22.00 -8.57 12.26
N ARG A 220 -23.04 -9.26 11.76
CA ARG A 220 -24.34 -8.62 11.46
C ARG A 220 -24.94 -7.99 12.71
N GLN A 221 -25.03 -8.73 13.81
CA GLN A 221 -25.57 -8.22 15.07
C GLN A 221 -24.80 -7.01 15.62
N PHE A 222 -23.48 -6.98 15.45
CA PHE A 222 -22.66 -5.86 15.86
C PHE A 222 -22.91 -4.63 14.97
N LYS A 223 -23.08 -4.81 13.65
CA LYS A 223 -23.44 -3.70 12.75
C LYS A 223 -24.81 -3.14 13.06
N ASP A 224 -25.80 -4.02 13.25
CA ASP A 224 -27.16 -3.63 13.62
C ASP A 224 -27.13 -2.82 14.93
N PHE A 225 -26.38 -3.29 15.93
CA PHE A 225 -26.17 -2.56 17.19
C PHE A 225 -25.52 -1.18 17.00
N LEU A 226 -24.49 -1.07 16.15
CA LEU A 226 -23.84 0.22 15.87
C LEU A 226 -24.78 1.19 15.14
N GLU A 227 -25.64 0.69 14.26
CA GLU A 227 -26.65 1.49 13.57
C GLU A 227 -27.76 1.95 14.54
N GLU A 228 -28.19 1.10 15.47
CA GLU A 228 -29.22 1.43 16.47
C GLU A 228 -28.81 2.57 17.42
N ILE A 229 -27.54 2.65 17.77
CA ILE A 229 -27.01 3.68 18.67
C ILE A 229 -26.45 4.91 17.93
N ASP A 230 -26.65 4.98 16.60
CA ASP A 230 -26.09 6.03 15.73
C ASP A 230 -24.58 6.25 15.98
N SER A 231 -23.83 5.15 16.08
CA SER A 231 -22.40 5.20 16.36
C SER A 231 -21.66 5.92 15.23
N GLN A 232 -20.51 6.54 15.57
CA GLN A 232 -19.65 7.23 14.60
C GLN A 232 -19.23 6.34 13.43
N PHE A 233 -19.15 5.02 13.64
CA PHE A 233 -18.75 4.06 12.62
C PHE A 233 -19.82 2.99 12.44
N SER A 234 -20.08 2.60 11.18
CA SER A 234 -21.02 1.53 10.84
C SER A 234 -20.42 0.12 10.93
N ASP A 235 -19.10 -0.01 11.15
CA ASP A 235 -18.41 -1.30 11.23
C ASP A 235 -16.98 -1.20 11.78
N LEU A 236 -16.44 -2.29 12.31
CA LEU A 236 -15.01 -2.43 12.63
C LEU A 236 -14.18 -2.74 11.39
N LEU A 237 -12.88 -2.51 11.50
CA LEU A 237 -11.91 -2.85 10.45
C LEU A 237 -11.30 -4.22 10.73
N LEU A 238 -11.37 -5.12 9.75
CA LEU A 238 -10.67 -6.40 9.83
C LEU A 238 -9.16 -6.18 9.73
N HIS A 239 -8.40 -6.81 10.63
CA HIS A 239 -6.95 -6.82 10.53
C HIS A 239 -6.49 -7.84 9.49
N ASN A 240 -5.70 -7.41 8.51
CA ASN A 240 -4.91 -8.31 7.67
C ASN A 240 -3.43 -8.13 8.03
N LYS A 241 -2.77 -9.23 8.41
CA LYS A 241 -1.34 -9.27 8.78
C LYS A 241 -0.42 -8.64 7.72
N VAL A 242 -0.83 -8.66 6.45
CA VAL A 242 -0.02 -8.26 5.28
C VAL A 242 0.14 -6.74 5.14
N ARG A 243 -0.75 -5.91 5.72
CA ARG A 243 -0.71 -4.45 5.51
C ARG A 243 -0.59 -3.69 6.83
N TRP A 244 0.62 -3.28 7.20
CA TRP A 244 0.89 -2.48 8.41
C TRP A 244 0.00 -1.24 8.56
N LEU A 245 -0.25 -0.48 7.47
CA LEU A 245 -1.10 0.71 7.48
C LEU A 245 -2.54 0.41 7.96
N SER A 246 -3.01 -0.83 7.85
CA SER A 246 -4.31 -1.24 8.42
C SER A 246 -4.29 -1.26 9.96
N ARG A 247 -3.14 -1.49 10.61
CA ARG A 247 -3.04 -1.62 12.07
C ARG A 247 -3.36 -0.31 12.79
N CYS A 248 -2.87 0.81 12.28
CA CYS A 248 -3.16 2.13 12.83
C CYS A 248 -4.67 2.39 12.81
N ASN A 249 -5.30 2.20 11.66
CA ASN A 249 -6.73 2.44 11.48
C ASN A 249 -7.58 1.49 12.32
N VAL A 250 -7.18 0.22 12.41
CA VAL A 250 -7.82 -0.80 13.25
C VAL A 250 -7.77 -0.39 14.73
N LEU A 251 -6.60 -0.02 15.25
CA LEU A 251 -6.44 0.41 16.64
C LEU A 251 -7.23 1.68 16.94
N GLN A 252 -7.16 2.68 16.07
CA GLN A 252 -7.88 3.94 16.24
C GLN A 252 -9.38 3.71 16.27
N ARG A 253 -9.92 2.88 15.36
CA ARG A 253 -11.35 2.56 15.35
C ARG A 253 -11.76 1.72 16.56
N PHE A 254 -10.91 0.79 16.99
CA PHE A 254 -11.17 -0.01 18.19
C PHE A 254 -11.32 0.85 19.44
N VAL A 255 -10.42 1.83 19.64
CA VAL A 255 -10.50 2.74 20.80
C VAL A 255 -11.73 3.66 20.71
N LEU A 256 -12.06 4.18 19.53
CA LEU A 256 -13.24 5.03 19.35
C LEU A 256 -14.56 4.27 19.57
N CYS A 257 -14.61 2.97 19.25
CA CYS A 257 -15.78 2.11 19.50
C CYS A 257 -15.65 1.29 20.80
N LEU A 258 -14.77 1.67 21.73
CA LEU A 258 -14.43 0.80 22.86
C LEU A 258 -15.64 0.57 23.79
N SER A 259 -16.49 1.58 23.99
CA SER A 259 -17.74 1.49 24.75
C SER A 259 -18.73 0.49 24.13
N GLU A 260 -18.89 0.58 22.81
CA GLU A 260 -19.77 -0.26 22.00
C GLU A 260 -19.29 -1.71 22.01
N ILE A 261 -17.98 -1.92 21.83
CA ILE A 261 -17.34 -3.22 21.90
C ILE A 261 -17.54 -3.84 23.29
N LYS A 262 -17.31 -3.08 24.37
CA LYS A 262 -17.53 -3.55 25.74
C LYS A 262 -18.98 -4.00 25.96
N THR A 263 -19.93 -3.20 25.48
CA THR A 263 -21.37 -3.48 25.61
C THR A 263 -21.73 -4.76 24.87
N PHE A 264 -21.36 -4.86 23.60
CA PHE A 264 -21.60 -6.04 22.78
C PHE A 264 -20.96 -7.32 23.34
N LEU A 265 -19.70 -7.23 23.80
CA LEU A 265 -19.02 -8.40 24.38
C LEU A 265 -19.72 -8.87 25.67
N ASN A 266 -20.21 -7.95 26.51
CA ASN A 266 -20.97 -8.29 27.70
C ASN A 266 -22.28 -9.00 27.34
N GLU A 267 -23.01 -8.53 26.31
CA GLU A 267 -24.24 -9.19 25.83
C GLU A 267 -24.00 -10.61 25.30
N LYS A 268 -22.84 -10.84 24.68
CA LYS A 268 -22.44 -12.18 24.20
C LYS A 268 -21.81 -13.04 25.29
N SER A 269 -21.76 -12.57 26.53
CA SER A 269 -21.08 -13.23 27.65
C SER A 269 -19.60 -13.55 27.36
N ILE A 270 -18.94 -12.72 26.56
CA ILE A 270 -17.51 -12.82 26.24
C ILE A 270 -16.75 -11.90 27.18
N ASN A 271 -16.05 -12.48 28.15
CA ASN A 271 -15.33 -11.71 29.14
C ASN A 271 -13.88 -11.44 28.71
N HIS A 272 -13.51 -10.16 28.68
CA HIS A 272 -12.15 -9.67 28.54
C HIS A 272 -11.85 -8.71 29.70
N PRO A 273 -11.35 -9.20 30.85
CA PRO A 273 -11.09 -8.38 32.03
C PRO A 273 -10.10 -7.24 31.76
N GLU A 274 -9.20 -7.41 30.80
CA GLU A 274 -8.22 -6.41 30.38
C GLU A 274 -8.87 -5.11 29.92
N LEU A 275 -10.04 -5.17 29.27
CA LEU A 275 -10.75 -3.98 28.80
C LEU A 275 -11.28 -3.11 29.95
N LYS A 276 -11.34 -3.66 31.18
CA LYS A 276 -11.73 -2.94 32.40
C LYS A 276 -10.51 -2.41 33.17
N GLY A 277 -9.31 -2.93 32.90
CA GLY A 277 -8.09 -2.57 33.61
C GLY A 277 -7.52 -1.23 33.14
N GLU A 278 -7.33 -0.30 34.08
CA GLU A 278 -6.76 1.02 33.81
C GLU A 278 -5.37 0.92 33.15
N GLU A 279 -4.50 0.03 33.68
CA GLU A 279 -3.17 -0.21 33.15
C GLU A 279 -3.18 -0.62 31.66
N TRP A 280 -4.09 -1.51 31.28
CA TRP A 280 -4.21 -1.97 29.89
C TRP A 280 -4.75 -0.87 28.99
N LEU A 281 -5.74 -0.09 29.46
CA LEU A 281 -6.33 1.01 28.70
C LEU A 281 -5.31 2.12 28.42
N GLN A 282 -4.45 2.45 29.38
CA GLN A 282 -3.36 3.40 29.16
C GLN A 282 -2.36 2.87 28.11
N LYS A 283 -1.94 1.61 28.22
CA LYS A 283 -1.06 0.97 27.22
C LYS A 283 -1.69 0.94 25.83
N CYS A 284 -3.00 0.71 25.74
CA CYS A 284 -3.76 0.73 24.50
C CYS A 284 -3.76 2.11 23.84
N ASN A 285 -4.09 3.15 24.59
CA ASN A 285 -4.10 4.51 24.08
C ASN A 285 -2.70 4.98 23.62
N LEU A 286 -1.65 4.66 24.40
CA LEU A 286 -0.27 4.90 23.97
C LEU A 286 0.05 4.16 22.66
N ARG A 287 -0.38 2.91 22.52
CA ARG A 287 -0.14 2.11 21.32
C ARG A 287 -0.80 2.72 20.10
N VAL A 288 -2.01 3.27 20.24
CA VAL A 288 -2.70 3.99 19.16
C VAL A 288 -1.87 5.22 18.73
N ASP A 289 -1.48 6.05 19.69
CA ASP A 289 -0.75 7.29 19.42
C ASP A 289 0.64 7.05 18.81
N THR A 290 1.35 6.01 19.24
CA THR A 290 2.67 5.64 18.71
C THR A 290 2.57 4.98 17.34
N THR A 291 1.61 4.07 17.15
CA THR A 291 1.38 3.43 15.84
C THR A 291 0.95 4.46 14.80
N LYS A 292 0.17 5.48 15.19
CA LYS A 292 -0.21 6.58 14.30
C LYS A 292 0.99 7.39 13.81
N LYS A 293 1.89 7.79 14.71
CA LYS A 293 3.11 8.52 14.35
C LYS A 293 4.02 7.73 13.41
N LEU A 294 4.18 6.44 13.67
CA LEU A 294 4.90 5.54 12.76
C LEU A 294 4.20 5.43 11.40
N SER A 295 2.87 5.35 11.38
CA SER A 295 2.11 5.33 10.14
C SER A 295 2.24 6.64 9.35
N GLU A 296 2.32 7.79 10.02
CA GLU A 296 2.54 9.09 9.38
C GLU A 296 3.95 9.20 8.77
N LEU A 297 4.99 8.72 9.50
CA LEU A 297 6.34 8.61 8.95
C LEU A 297 6.36 7.70 7.71
N ASN A 298 5.75 6.52 7.82
CA ASN A 298 5.67 5.57 6.72
C ASN A 298 5.04 6.19 5.45
N LEU A 299 3.92 6.91 5.63
CA LEU A 299 3.23 7.57 4.52
C LEU A 299 4.06 8.70 3.90
N LYS A 300 4.91 9.39 4.68
CA LYS A 300 5.85 10.38 4.15
C LYS A 300 6.99 9.74 3.37
N LEU A 301 7.49 8.60 3.85
CA LEU A 301 8.55 7.84 3.16
C LEU A 301 8.03 7.22 1.85
N GLN A 302 6.76 6.86 1.79
CA GLN A 302 6.07 6.36 0.60
C GLN A 302 5.61 7.49 -0.31
N GLY A 303 5.68 7.27 -1.63
CA GLY A 303 5.21 8.25 -2.61
C GLY A 303 5.98 8.19 -3.92
N LYS A 304 5.28 8.45 -5.02
CA LYS A 304 5.90 8.52 -6.33
C LYS A 304 6.80 9.76 -6.40
N ALA A 305 8.01 9.60 -6.92
CA ALA A 305 9.00 10.67 -7.06
C ALA A 305 9.48 11.28 -5.72
N ASN A 306 9.40 10.51 -4.63
CA ASN A 306 9.99 10.93 -3.36
C ASN A 306 11.52 11.03 -3.49
N PRO A 307 12.10 12.22 -3.26
CA PRO A 307 13.54 12.43 -3.38
C PRO A 307 14.29 11.76 -2.23
N ALA A 308 15.59 11.54 -2.43
CA ALA A 308 16.44 10.88 -1.42
C ALA A 308 16.48 11.66 -0.08
N TYR A 309 16.31 12.99 -0.10
CA TYR A 309 16.28 13.77 1.14
C TYR A 309 15.06 13.48 2.03
N THR A 310 14.00 12.81 1.52
CA THR A 310 12.88 12.35 2.36
C THR A 310 13.36 11.37 3.44
N LEU A 311 14.53 10.72 3.26
CA LEU A 311 15.17 9.93 4.31
C LEU A 311 15.57 10.76 5.54
N LEU A 312 15.74 12.09 5.40
CA LEU A 312 15.92 12.99 6.55
C LEU A 312 14.72 12.97 7.49
N GLU A 313 13.52 12.62 7.03
CA GLU A 313 12.36 12.46 7.92
C GLU A 313 12.60 11.38 8.98
N VAL A 314 13.41 10.36 8.71
CA VAL A 314 13.81 9.36 9.72
C VAL A 314 14.68 10.00 10.80
N VAL A 315 15.68 10.78 10.40
CA VAL A 315 16.55 11.52 11.34
C VAL A 315 15.74 12.56 12.12
N CYS A 316 14.81 13.23 11.47
CA CYS A 316 13.88 14.14 12.15
C CYS A 316 12.95 13.38 13.11
N PHE A 317 12.53 12.16 12.75
CA PHE A 317 11.67 11.34 13.61
C PHE A 317 12.42 10.87 14.85
N ASP A 318 13.68 10.50 14.73
CA ASP A 318 14.55 10.16 15.86
C ASP A 318 14.63 11.32 16.87
N ASN A 319 14.89 12.54 16.38
CA ASN A 319 14.85 13.74 17.23
C ASN A 319 13.45 14.01 17.83
N LYS A 320 12.37 13.69 17.11
CA LYS A 320 11.00 13.79 17.66
C LYS A 320 10.75 12.79 18.78
N LEU A 321 11.41 11.62 18.80
CA LEU A 321 11.29 10.68 19.91
C LEU A 321 11.74 11.31 21.22
N LEU A 322 12.83 12.10 21.20
CA LEU A 322 13.28 12.86 22.38
C LEU A 322 12.21 13.84 22.85
N LEU A 323 11.61 14.61 21.93
CA LEU A 323 10.51 15.52 22.25
C LEU A 323 9.28 14.78 22.82
N PHE A 324 8.98 13.57 22.32
CA PHE A 324 7.88 12.77 22.84
C PHE A 324 8.16 12.23 24.24
N VAL A 325 9.41 11.88 24.54
CA VAL A 325 9.85 11.50 25.87
C VAL A 325 9.70 12.70 26.83
N GLU A 326 10.19 13.88 26.46
CA GLU A 326 10.06 15.09 27.28
C GLU A 326 8.58 15.47 27.53
N ASP A 327 7.72 15.37 26.50
CA ASP A 327 6.28 15.60 26.63
C ASP A 327 5.61 14.58 27.57
N MET A 328 6.02 13.31 27.51
CA MET A 328 5.54 12.25 28.40
C MET A 328 5.98 12.51 29.86
N GLU A 329 7.26 12.82 30.08
CA GLU A 329 7.81 13.14 31.41
C GLU A 329 7.15 14.38 32.02
N SER A 330 6.83 15.39 31.19
CA SER A 330 6.12 16.59 31.63
C SER A 330 4.65 16.33 32.02
N GLY A 331 4.08 15.19 31.62
CA GLY A 331 2.67 14.84 31.82
C GLY A 331 1.68 15.68 31.00
N LYS A 332 2.14 16.57 30.11
CA LYS A 332 1.25 17.43 29.30
C LYS A 332 0.53 16.65 28.20
N LEU A 333 1.16 15.61 27.67
CA LEU A 333 0.63 14.70 26.65
C LEU A 333 0.18 15.44 25.38
N LEU A 334 0.89 16.48 24.97
CA LEU A 334 0.55 17.30 23.79
C LEU A 334 0.59 16.47 22.49
N HIS A 335 1.51 15.51 22.41
CA HIS A 335 1.69 14.66 21.24
C HIS A 335 0.91 13.34 21.35
N PHE A 336 0.26 13.05 22.47
CA PHE A 336 -0.44 11.78 22.74
C PHE A 336 -1.94 12.03 22.91
N LYS A 337 -2.64 12.27 21.79
CA LYS A 337 -4.04 12.69 21.80
C LYS A 337 -4.96 11.66 22.44
N ASN A 338 -4.84 10.37 22.11
CA ASN A 338 -5.71 9.34 22.65
C ASN A 338 -5.44 9.14 24.15
N LEU A 339 -4.16 9.12 24.56
CA LEU A 339 -3.80 8.99 25.97
C LEU A 339 -4.24 10.20 26.80
N LYS A 340 -4.13 11.41 26.24
CA LYS A 340 -4.62 12.65 26.83
C LYS A 340 -6.14 12.63 26.99
N GLN A 341 -6.86 12.26 25.93
CA GLN A 341 -8.31 12.15 25.97
C GLN A 341 -8.76 11.15 27.02
N TYR A 342 -8.12 9.98 27.09
CA TYR A 342 -8.39 8.98 28.12
C TYR A 342 -8.17 9.53 29.53
N ARG A 343 -7.05 10.21 29.78
CA ARG A 343 -6.77 10.88 31.06
C ARG A 343 -7.86 11.89 31.41
N ASP A 344 -8.22 12.74 30.46
CA ASP A 344 -9.17 13.85 30.68
C ASP A 344 -10.61 13.33 30.91
N GLU A 345 -10.99 12.21 30.27
CA GLU A 345 -12.31 11.58 30.43
C GLU A 345 -12.44 10.75 31.71
N THR A 346 -11.36 10.09 32.15
CA THR A 346 -11.39 9.14 33.26
C THR A 346 -10.74 9.64 34.54
N ASN A 347 -10.05 10.78 34.49
CA ASN A 347 -9.14 11.27 35.54
C ASN A 347 -8.07 10.24 35.95
N ALA A 348 -7.72 9.31 35.05
CA ALA A 348 -6.71 8.28 35.27
C ALA A 348 -5.32 8.88 35.57
N THR A 349 -4.58 8.26 36.48
CA THR A 349 -3.19 8.65 36.73
C THR A 349 -2.29 7.91 35.74
N ILE A 350 -1.69 8.67 34.81
CA ILE A 350 -0.86 8.11 33.75
C ILE A 350 0.51 7.72 34.28
N ASP A 351 0.96 6.49 34.02
CA ASP A 351 2.32 6.04 34.36
C ASP A 351 3.35 6.62 33.39
N THR A 352 3.63 7.92 33.57
CA THR A 352 4.56 8.67 32.71
C THR A 352 5.98 8.13 32.79
N ASN A 353 6.40 7.57 33.93
CA ASN A 353 7.74 7.01 34.08
C ASN A 353 7.91 5.74 33.24
N TYR A 354 6.99 4.78 33.35
CA TYR A 354 7.01 3.57 32.53
C TYR A 354 6.96 3.90 31.04
N PHE A 355 6.07 4.81 30.62
CA PHE A 355 5.94 5.16 29.20
C PHE A 355 7.14 5.93 28.67
N SER A 356 7.78 6.78 29.47
CA SER A 356 9.01 7.46 29.06
C SER A 356 10.16 6.48 28.86
N ILE A 357 10.30 5.48 29.74
CA ILE A 357 11.29 4.40 29.57
C ILE A 357 10.99 3.55 28.33
N ALA A 358 9.72 3.21 28.11
CA ALA A 358 9.30 2.45 26.93
C ALA A 358 9.61 3.18 25.61
N LEU A 359 9.57 4.51 25.60
CA LEU A 359 9.92 5.37 24.47
C LEU A 359 11.44 5.59 24.34
N LYS A 360 12.19 5.72 25.44
CA LYS A 360 13.65 5.93 25.44
C LYS A 360 14.44 4.75 24.87
N ASN A 361 13.98 3.51 25.11
CA ASN A 361 14.66 2.29 24.64
C ASN A 361 14.52 2.05 23.11
N LYS A 362 14.40 3.12 22.31
CA LYS A 362 14.01 3.09 20.89
C LYS A 362 14.88 3.98 19.98
N GLY A 363 15.68 4.87 20.55
CA GLY A 363 16.70 5.65 19.83
C GLY A 363 17.98 4.88 19.59
#